data_AF-A0AAU6M5A1-F1
#
_entry.id   AF-A0AAU6M5A1-F1
#
_cell.length_a   1.000
_cell.length_b   1.000
_cell.length_c   1.000
_cell.angle_alpha   90.00
_cell.angle_beta   90.00
_cell.angle_gamma   90.00
#
_symmetry.space_group_name_H-M   'P 1'
#
loop_
_entity.id
_entity.type
_entity.pdbx_description
1 polymer ?
#
loop_
_entity_poly.entity_id
_entity_poly.type
_entity_poly.pdbx_seq_one_letter_code
_entity_poly.pdbx_strand_id
1 'polypeptide(L)'
;MVRPYTITRGRTAPERDDFTLITVLTTAHDPRDEHGAAARPGRLQPEHRMILERCLRPAAVAEVSADLNLPVSVTKILLADLVSHGLLLARAPLSVARAAGGADMGVLAAVRDGLRRL
;
A
#
# COMPACT_ATOMS: atom_id res chain seq x y z
N MET A 1 15.54 -17.56 -14.89
CA MET A 1 14.70 -17.69 -13.67
C MET A 1 15.43 -17.00 -12.52
N VAL A 2 15.00 -15.81 -12.11
CA VAL A 2 15.58 -15.10 -10.96
C VAL A 2 14.97 -15.72 -9.70
N ARG A 3 15.79 -16.03 -8.69
CA ARG A 3 15.28 -16.61 -7.44
C ARG A 3 14.49 -15.54 -6.68
N PRO A 4 13.31 -15.87 -6.12
CA PRO A 4 12.46 -14.89 -5.42
C PRO A 4 13.19 -14.13 -4.29
N TYR A 5 14.17 -14.76 -3.63
CA TYR A 5 14.97 -14.18 -2.55
C TYR A 5 15.97 -13.10 -2.99
N THR A 6 16.31 -13.02 -4.27
CA THR A 6 17.18 -11.97 -4.80
C THR A 6 16.42 -10.65 -4.94
N ILE A 7 15.11 -10.72 -5.20
CA ILE A 7 14.23 -9.55 -5.39
C ILE A 7 13.99 -8.81 -4.08
N THR A 8 13.87 -9.55 -2.97
CA THR A 8 13.70 -8.96 -1.63
C THR A 8 15.03 -8.59 -0.97
N ARG A 9 16.18 -8.82 -1.64
CA ARG A 9 17.54 -8.66 -1.08
C ARG A 9 17.73 -9.40 0.25
N GLY A 10 17.19 -10.62 0.37
CA GLY A 10 17.31 -11.44 1.58
C GLY A 10 16.27 -11.18 2.66
N ARG A 11 15.35 -10.22 2.49
CA ARG A 11 14.23 -10.02 3.42
C ARG A 11 13.20 -11.13 3.28
N THR A 12 12.74 -11.66 4.41
CA THR A 12 11.79 -12.78 4.50
C THR A 12 10.40 -12.37 4.98
N ALA A 13 10.25 -11.14 5.47
CA ALA A 13 8.97 -10.59 5.93
C ALA A 13 8.84 -9.09 5.54
N PRO A 14 7.62 -8.60 5.30
CA PRO A 14 7.37 -7.18 5.05
C PRO A 14 7.49 -6.37 6.34
N GLU A 15 7.84 -5.08 6.25
CA GLU A 15 7.79 -4.16 7.41
C GLU A 15 6.37 -3.97 7.95
N ARG A 16 5.36 -4.21 7.11
CA ARG A 16 3.93 -4.11 7.41
C ARG A 16 3.20 -5.38 7.00
N ASP A 17 2.45 -6.01 7.90
CA ASP A 17 1.77 -7.29 7.65
C ASP A 17 0.23 -7.22 7.53
N ASP A 18 -0.35 -6.03 7.51
CA ASP A 18 -1.80 -5.86 7.42
C ASP A 18 -2.38 -5.90 5.99
N PHE A 19 -1.55 -6.24 5.00
CA PHE A 19 -2.01 -6.48 3.64
C PHE A 19 -2.81 -7.77 3.55
N THR A 20 -4.06 -7.67 3.09
CA THR A 20 -4.87 -8.81 2.66
C THR A 20 -4.84 -8.91 1.13
N LEU A 21 -5.22 -10.06 0.57
CA LEU A 21 -5.26 -10.25 -0.89
C LEU A 21 -6.17 -9.25 -1.62
N ILE A 22 -7.21 -8.79 -0.93
CA ILE A 22 -8.21 -7.83 -1.42
C ILE A 22 -7.93 -6.39 -0.96
N THR A 23 -6.79 -6.14 -0.32
CA THR A 23 -6.35 -4.76 -0.05
C THR A 23 -6.09 -4.06 -1.38
N VAL A 24 -6.70 -2.89 -1.56
CA VAL A 24 -6.62 -2.12 -2.80
C VAL A 24 -5.46 -1.13 -2.70
N LEU A 25 -4.64 -1.09 -3.74
CA LEU A 25 -3.44 -0.28 -3.85
C LEU A 25 -3.65 0.80 -4.89
N THR A 26 -3.10 1.99 -4.67
CA THR A 26 -3.13 3.09 -5.62
C THR A 26 -1.87 3.93 -5.51
N THR A 27 -1.28 4.30 -6.63
CA THR A 27 -0.12 5.19 -6.67
C THR A 27 -0.46 6.56 -6.12
N ALA A 28 0.40 7.11 -5.26
CA ALA A 28 0.19 8.42 -4.66
C ALA A 28 0.38 9.54 -5.70
N HIS A 29 -0.53 10.52 -5.72
CA HIS A 29 -0.49 11.66 -6.65
C HIS A 29 0.45 12.79 -6.17
N ASP A 30 0.59 12.96 -4.85
CA ASP A 30 1.57 13.86 -4.20
C ASP A 30 2.29 13.04 -3.12
N PRO A 31 3.30 12.24 -3.50
CA PRO A 31 3.93 11.32 -2.57
C PRO A 31 4.71 12.10 -1.50
N ARG A 32 4.44 11.79 -0.23
CA ARG A 32 5.08 12.41 0.94
C ARG A 32 5.65 11.35 1.85
N ASP A 33 6.79 11.64 2.45
CA ASP A 33 7.35 10.76 3.47
C ASP A 33 6.55 10.83 4.78
N GLU A 34 6.95 10.02 5.76
CA GLU A 34 6.32 9.97 7.09
C GLU A 34 6.32 11.31 7.84
N HIS A 35 7.20 12.25 7.45
CA HIS A 35 7.33 13.59 8.03
C HIS A 35 6.55 14.66 7.24
N GLY A 36 5.87 14.27 6.15
CA GLY A 36 5.08 15.16 5.31
C GLY A 36 5.89 15.97 4.29
N ALA A 37 7.18 15.68 4.13
CA ALA A 37 8.03 16.27 3.09
C ALA A 37 7.82 15.54 1.75
N ALA A 38 8.16 16.21 0.64
CA ALA A 38 8.07 15.60 -0.69
C ALA A 38 8.92 14.33 -0.73
N ALA A 39 8.29 13.19 -1.04
CA ALA A 39 8.98 11.91 -1.06
C ALA A 39 10.08 11.93 -2.13
N ARG A 40 11.31 11.63 -1.70
CA ARG A 40 12.46 11.44 -2.58
C ARG A 40 12.89 10.00 -2.48
N PRO A 41 12.21 9.08 -3.19
CA PRO A 41 12.62 7.69 -3.13
C PRO A 41 14.04 7.57 -3.67
N GLY A 42 14.85 6.73 -3.01
CA GLY A 42 16.14 6.33 -3.53
C GLY A 42 16.00 5.53 -4.84
N ARG A 43 17.01 4.74 -5.18
CA ARG A 43 16.98 3.95 -6.42
C ARG A 43 15.92 2.85 -6.35
N LEU A 44 14.80 3.07 -7.04
CA LEU A 44 13.73 2.08 -7.20
C LEU A 44 14.18 0.88 -8.05
N GLN A 45 13.73 -0.30 -7.62
CA GLN A 45 13.89 -1.55 -8.34
C GLN A 45 12.95 -1.59 -9.57
N PRO A 46 13.24 -2.40 -10.60
CA PRO A 46 12.33 -2.57 -11.74
C PRO A 46 10.91 -2.97 -11.29
N GLU A 47 10.80 -3.91 -10.35
CA GLU A 47 9.53 -4.39 -9.81
C GLU A 47 8.75 -3.27 -9.11
N HIS A 48 9.44 -2.38 -8.40
CA HIS A 48 8.81 -1.20 -7.78
C HIS A 48 8.19 -0.27 -8.83
N ARG A 49 8.88 -0.03 -9.95
CA ARG A 49 8.34 0.81 -11.03
C ARG A 49 7.12 0.15 -11.68
N MET A 50 7.19 -1.15 -11.96
CA MET A 50 6.06 -1.91 -12.51
C MET A 50 4.84 -1.85 -11.59
N ILE A 51 5.02 -1.97 -10.27
CA ILE A 51 3.93 -1.82 -9.30
C ILE A 51 3.29 -0.43 -9.41
N LEU A 52 4.10 0.64 -9.41
CA LEU A 52 3.59 2.00 -9.47
C LEU A 52 2.84 2.30 -10.77
N GLU A 53 3.32 1.77 -11.91
CA GLU A 53 2.63 1.88 -13.20
C GLU A 53 1.29 1.13 -13.20
N ARG A 54 1.27 -0.10 -12.65
CA ARG A 54 0.04 -0.90 -12.54
C ARG A 54 -0.98 -0.23 -11.61
N CYS A 55 -0.52 0.34 -10.51
CA CYS A 55 -1.37 0.96 -9.49
C CYS A 55 -1.76 2.41 -9.80
N LEU A 56 -1.46 2.94 -11.01
CA LEU A 56 -2.05 4.19 -11.49
C LEU A 56 -3.59 4.12 -11.51
N ARG A 57 -4.14 2.91 -11.67
CA ARG A 57 -5.53 2.59 -11.36
C ARG A 57 -5.59 1.68 -10.12
N PRO A 58 -6.65 1.76 -9.31
CA PRO A 58 -6.79 0.89 -8.14
C PRO A 58 -6.70 -0.59 -8.52
N ALA A 59 -5.84 -1.34 -7.84
CA ALA A 59 -5.64 -2.77 -8.06
C ALA A 59 -5.45 -3.51 -6.71
N ALA A 60 -5.95 -4.73 -6.60
CA ALA A 60 -5.79 -5.55 -5.41
C ALA A 60 -4.39 -6.18 -5.33
N VAL A 61 -3.93 -6.51 -4.11
CA VAL A 61 -2.66 -7.21 -3.88
C VAL A 61 -2.55 -8.50 -4.72
N ALA A 62 -3.65 -9.25 -4.82
CA ALA A 62 -3.69 -10.48 -5.62
C ALA A 62 -3.44 -10.22 -7.12
N GLU A 63 -4.04 -9.15 -7.67
CA GLU A 63 -3.88 -8.76 -9.07
C GLU A 63 -2.43 -8.35 -9.34
N VAL A 64 -1.85 -7.53 -8.46
CA VAL A 64 -0.44 -7.11 -8.57
C VAL A 64 0.51 -8.31 -8.50
N SER A 65 0.26 -9.27 -7.61
CA SER A 65 1.06 -10.49 -7.49
C SER A 65 1.00 -11.34 -8.75
N ALA A 66 -0.21 -11.51 -9.33
CA ALA A 66 -0.42 -12.24 -10.57
C ALA A 66 0.28 -11.55 -11.75
N ASP A 67 0.14 -10.24 -11.89
CA ASP A 67 0.73 -9.45 -12.98
C ASP A 67 2.26 -9.48 -12.98
N LEU A 68 2.87 -9.48 -11.78
CA LEU A 68 4.32 -9.58 -11.63
C LEU A 68 4.83 -11.02 -11.71
N ASN A 69 3.93 -12.02 -11.68
CA ASN A 69 4.26 -13.44 -11.56
C ASN A 69 5.20 -13.72 -10.37
N LEU A 70 4.93 -13.08 -9.23
CA LEU A 70 5.68 -13.22 -7.98
C LEU A 70 4.81 -13.83 -6.89
N PRO A 71 5.37 -14.62 -5.95
CA PRO A 71 4.65 -15.07 -4.78
C PRO A 71 4.08 -13.89 -3.98
N VAL A 72 2.86 -14.03 -3.46
CA VAL A 72 2.17 -12.99 -2.68
C VAL A 72 3.03 -12.46 -1.53
N SER A 73 3.78 -13.32 -0.85
CA SER A 73 4.69 -12.92 0.24
C SER A 73 5.77 -11.95 -0.22
N VAL A 74 6.36 -12.20 -1.40
CA VAL A 74 7.36 -11.32 -2.02
C VAL A 74 6.73 -10.01 -2.46
N THR A 75 5.55 -10.09 -3.10
CA THR A 75 4.81 -8.89 -3.51
C THR A 75 4.51 -8.00 -2.30
N LYS A 76 4.02 -8.55 -1.19
CA LYS A 76 3.76 -7.79 0.05
C LYS A 76 4.99 -7.06 0.58
N ILE A 77 6.19 -7.65 0.47
CA ILE A 77 7.45 -6.99 0.85
C ILE A 77 7.70 -5.74 -0.01
N LEU A 78 7.56 -5.86 -1.33
CA LEU A 78 7.74 -4.74 -2.25
C LEU A 78 6.67 -3.65 -2.08
N LEU A 79 5.45 -4.07 -1.76
CA LEU A 79 4.34 -3.15 -1.46
C LEU A 79 4.56 -2.39 -0.16
N ALA A 80 5.03 -3.07 0.89
CA ALA A 80 5.40 -2.45 2.15
C ALA A 80 6.46 -1.37 1.93
N ASP A 81 7.50 -1.66 1.15
CA ASP A 81 8.53 -0.68 0.81
C ASP A 81 7.90 0.58 0.18
N LEU A 82 7.08 0.42 -0.85
CA LEU A 82 6.48 1.55 -1.55
C LEU A 82 5.54 2.37 -0.66
N VAL A 83 4.81 1.72 0.26
CA VAL A 83 3.96 2.38 1.26
C VAL A 83 4.82 3.14 2.28
N SER A 84 5.89 2.55 2.80
CA SER A 84 6.81 3.22 3.74
C SER A 84 7.45 4.46 3.11
N HIS A 85 7.71 4.45 1.80
CA HIS A 85 8.22 5.61 1.06
C HIS A 85 7.12 6.61 0.63
N GLY A 86 5.86 6.37 0.97
CA GLY A 86 4.73 7.24 0.61
C GLY A 86 4.39 7.28 -0.88
N LEU A 87 4.92 6.35 -1.67
CA LEU A 87 4.68 6.26 -3.11
C LEU A 87 3.40 5.50 -3.45
N LEU A 88 2.95 4.66 -2.54
CA LEU A 88 1.78 3.81 -2.71
C LEU A 88 0.85 3.97 -1.52
N LEU A 89 -0.45 4.06 -1.80
CA LEU A 89 -1.51 4.12 -0.81
C LEU A 89 -2.18 2.76 -0.75
N ALA A 90 -2.42 2.27 0.46
CA ALA A 90 -3.08 1.00 0.70
C ALA A 90 -4.40 1.22 1.43
N ARG A 91 -5.49 0.77 0.83
CA ARG A 91 -6.83 0.82 1.40
C ARG A 91 -7.28 -0.58 1.77
N ALA A 92 -7.37 -0.83 3.07
CA ALA A 92 -7.94 -2.07 3.56
C ALA A 92 -9.43 -2.18 3.18
N PRO A 93 -9.95 -3.40 2.94
CA PRO A 93 -11.38 -3.63 2.79
C PRO A 93 -12.15 -3.14 4.03
N LEU A 94 -13.36 -2.62 3.85
CA LEU A 94 -14.17 -2.11 4.95
C LEU A 94 -14.44 -3.14 6.06
N SER A 95 -14.59 -4.42 5.71
CA SER A 95 -14.76 -5.51 6.67
C SER A 95 -13.53 -5.67 7.57
N VAL A 96 -12.33 -5.64 6.97
CA VAL A 96 -11.05 -5.74 7.67
C VAL A 96 -10.82 -4.50 8.54
N ALA A 97 -11.07 -3.31 8.00
CA ALA A 97 -10.94 -2.06 8.73
C ALA A 97 -11.85 -2.01 9.96
N ARG A 98 -13.09 -2.50 9.88
CA ARG A 98 -14.01 -2.58 11.01
C ARG A 98 -13.55 -3.54 12.10
N ALA A 99 -13.07 -4.73 11.70
CA ALA A 99 -12.55 -5.72 12.65
C ALA A 99 -11.32 -5.21 13.42
N ALA A 100 -10.51 -4.34 12.79
CA ALA A 100 -9.32 -3.73 13.40
C ALA A 100 -9.62 -2.48 14.26
N GLY A 101 -10.89 -2.25 14.65
CA GLY A 101 -11.27 -1.06 15.44
C GLY A 101 -11.40 0.21 14.60
N GLY A 102 -11.86 0.07 13.36
CA GLY A 102 -12.00 1.16 12.39
C GLY A 102 -12.74 2.40 12.92
N ALA A 103 -12.55 3.53 12.22
CA ALA A 103 -12.96 4.86 12.65
C ALA A 103 -14.34 4.90 13.33
N ASP A 104 -14.36 5.45 14.54
CA ASP A 104 -15.58 5.61 15.33
C ASP A 104 -16.61 6.43 14.55
N MET A 105 -17.73 5.79 14.23
CA MET A 105 -18.82 6.42 13.47
C MET A 105 -19.44 7.61 14.22
N GLY A 106 -19.38 7.63 15.56
CA GLY A 106 -19.78 8.77 16.38
C GLY A 106 -18.88 9.98 16.14
N VAL A 107 -17.57 9.77 16.08
CA VAL A 107 -16.60 10.83 15.75
C VAL A 107 -16.81 11.32 14.31
N LEU A 108 -16.97 10.42 13.34
CA LEU A 108 -17.22 10.81 11.95
C LEU A 108 -18.55 11.56 11.77
N ALA A 109 -19.59 11.18 12.50
CA ALA A 109 -20.86 11.90 12.53
C ALA A 109 -20.69 13.30 13.12
N ALA A 110 -19.97 13.43 14.24
CA ALA A 110 -19.67 14.72 14.86
C ALA A 110 -18.90 15.66 13.92
N VAL A 111 -17.88 15.14 13.23
CA VAL A 111 -17.10 15.90 12.22
C VAL A 111 -18.00 16.35 11.07
N ARG A 112 -18.82 15.45 10.53
CA ARG A 112 -19.79 15.79 9.45
C ARG A 112 -20.75 16.89 9.90
N ASP A 113 -21.29 16.77 11.09
CA ASP A 113 -22.28 17.72 11.62
C ASP A 113 -21.62 19.06 11.97
N GLY A 114 -20.33 19.07 12.33
CA GLY A 114 -19.51 20.27 12.44
C GLY A 114 -19.31 20.97 11.09
N LEU A 115 -18.92 20.22 10.05
CA LEU A 115 -18.70 20.76 8.70
C LEU A 115 -19.97 21.31 8.03
N ARG A 116 -21.15 20.79 8.36
CA ARG A 116 -22.45 21.31 7.85
C ARG A 116 -22.93 22.59 8.50
N ARG A 117 -22.31 23.01 9.61
CA ARG A 117 -22.68 24.21 10.37
C ARG A 117 -21.78 25.42 10.05
N LEU A 118 -20.88 25.27 9.08
CA LEU A 118 -20.04 26.32 8.49
C LEU A 118 -20.60 26.70 7.12
#